data_AF-A0A914YT14-F1
#
_entry.id   AF-A0A914YT14-F1
#
_cell.length_a   1.000
_cell.length_b   1.000
_cell.length_c   1.000
_cell.angle_alpha   90.00
_cell.angle_beta   90.00
_cell.angle_gamma   90.00
#
_symmetry.space_group_name_H-M   'P 1'
#
loop_
_entity.id
_entity.type
_entity.pdbx_description
1 polymer ?
#
loop_
_entity_poly.entity_id
_entity_poly.type
_entity_poly.pdbx_seq_one_letter_code
_entity_poly.pdbx_strand_id
1 'polypeptide(L)'
;MGTAQKADLGQCYIAVDPECFADGFSNRLQQFLDETRNLESIDSSLPVRCAGDFSKSHMLLTEKVGGLVYHKSQIEYLQNISKEHEIPFFEVSNFKAPKFE
;
A
#
# COMPACT_ATOMS: atom_id res chain seq x y z
N MET A 1 -11.78 -15.16 -12.38
CA MET A 1 -10.53 -15.55 -13.06
C MET A 1 -9.99 -16.78 -12.35
N GLY A 2 -9.86 -17.92 -13.02
CA GLY A 2 -9.50 -19.19 -12.40
C GLY A 2 -7.98 -19.32 -12.20
N THR A 3 -7.57 -19.86 -11.05
CA THR A 3 -6.17 -20.10 -10.66
C THR A 3 -5.53 -21.32 -11.34
N ALA A 4 -6.27 -22.03 -12.20
CA ALA A 4 -5.84 -23.29 -12.81
C ALA A 4 -4.90 -23.12 -14.02
N GLN A 5 -4.79 -21.91 -14.57
CA GLN A 5 -3.91 -21.64 -15.72
C GLN A 5 -2.56 -21.11 -15.24
N LYS A 6 -1.47 -21.64 -15.79
CA LYS A 6 -0.12 -21.11 -15.55
C LYS A 6 -0.09 -19.64 -15.97
N ALA A 7 0.28 -18.77 -15.04
CA ALA A 7 0.42 -17.35 -15.31
C ALA A 7 1.61 -17.13 -16.26
N ASP A 8 1.34 -16.61 -17.46
CA ASP A 8 2.35 -16.19 -18.45
C ASP A 8 2.50 -14.67 -18.37
N LEU A 9 3.24 -14.21 -17.35
CA LEU A 9 3.44 -12.80 -17.06
C LEU A 9 4.89 -12.44 -17.34
N GLY A 10 5.13 -11.55 -18.29
CA GLY A 10 6.43 -10.93 -18.50
C GLY A 10 6.58 -9.65 -17.67
N GLN A 11 7.78 -9.42 -17.11
CA GLN A 11 8.11 -8.23 -16.33
C GLN A 11 9.41 -7.62 -16.87
N CYS A 12 9.51 -6.30 -16.81
CA CYS A 12 10.70 -5.54 -17.17
C CYS A 12 11.09 -4.63 -15.99
N TYR A 13 12.38 -4.60 -15.66
CA TYR A 13 12.93 -3.80 -14.57
C TYR A 13 14.05 -2.93 -15.11
N ILE A 14 13.98 -1.63 -14.82
CA ILE A 14 14.97 -0.64 -15.24
C ILE A 14 15.36 0.17 -14.00
N ALA A 15 16.66 0.35 -13.81
CA ALA A 15 17.21 1.25 -12.81
C ALA A 15 17.93 2.39 -13.54
N VAL A 16 17.62 3.63 -13.16
CA VAL A 16 18.25 4.84 -13.70
C VAL A 16 18.87 5.57 -12.53
N ASP A 17 20.16 5.90 -12.66
CA ASP A 17 20.84 6.76 -11.71
C ASP A 17 20.64 8.23 -12.13
N PRO A 18 19.86 9.03 -11.37
CA PRO A 18 19.59 10.43 -11.74
C PRO A 18 20.83 11.33 -11.62
N GLU A 19 21.83 10.95 -10.80
CA GLU A 19 23.04 11.76 -10.60
C GLU A 19 23.97 11.72 -11.83
N CYS A 20 23.77 10.75 -12.74
CA CYS A 20 24.44 10.74 -14.04
C CYS A 20 23.98 11.86 -15.00
N PHE A 21 22.87 12.55 -14.69
CA PHE A 21 22.29 13.59 -15.54
C PHE A 21 22.47 14.99 -14.95
N ALA A 22 22.09 15.17 -13.69
CA ALA A 22 22.22 16.46 -13.00
C ALA A 22 22.11 16.30 -11.48
N ASP A 23 23.04 16.91 -10.76
CA ASP A 23 23.09 16.92 -9.29
C ASP A 23 21.78 17.43 -8.67
N GLY A 24 21.45 16.96 -7.48
CA GLY A 24 20.36 17.53 -6.66
C GLY A 24 18.96 17.14 -7.15
N PHE A 25 18.83 16.01 -7.86
CA PHE A 25 17.55 15.48 -8.32
C PHE A 25 16.55 15.31 -7.18
N SER A 26 16.97 14.71 -6.06
CA SER A 26 16.12 14.48 -4.89
C SER A 26 15.49 15.76 -4.34
N ASN A 27 16.26 16.85 -4.26
CA ASN A 27 15.76 18.13 -3.75
C ASN A 27 14.73 18.75 -4.70
N ARG A 28 15.00 18.72 -6.01
CA ARG A 28 14.05 19.23 -7.03
C ARG A 28 12.76 18.42 -7.04
N LEU A 29 12.87 17.09 -6.96
CA LEU A 29 11.70 16.21 -6.92
C LEU A 29 10.88 16.46 -5.65
N GLN A 30 11.54 16.58 -4.49
CA GLN A 30 10.87 16.87 -3.23
C GLN A 30 10.12 18.21 -3.31
N GLN A 31 10.77 19.27 -3.80
CA GLN A 31 10.13 20.57 -4.01
C GLN A 31 8.90 20.45 -4.91
N PHE A 32 9.01 19.78 -6.06
CA PHE A 32 7.89 19.58 -6.97
C PHE A 32 6.71 18.83 -6.33
N LEU A 33 7.01 17.77 -5.56
CA LEU A 33 5.98 17.00 -4.86
C LEU A 33 5.28 17.83 -3.79
N ASP A 34 6.01 18.68 -3.07
CA ASP A 34 5.46 19.55 -2.04
C ASP A 34 4.60 20.68 -2.63
N GLU A 35 5.06 21.32 -3.70
CA GLU A 35 4.28 22.29 -4.46
C GLU A 35 2.97 21.67 -4.96
N THR A 36 3.02 20.44 -5.48
CA THR A 36 1.84 19.71 -5.95
C THR A 36 0.86 19.40 -4.82
N ARG A 37 1.34 18.93 -3.66
CA ARG A 37 0.48 18.65 -2.49
C ARG A 37 -0.18 19.89 -1.92
N ASN A 38 0.44 21.06 -2.08
CA ASN A 38 -0.06 22.33 -1.56
C ASN A 38 -1.05 23.05 -2.50
N LEU A 39 -1.36 22.48 -3.66
CA LEU A 39 -2.41 23.01 -4.54
C LEU A 39 -3.78 22.94 -3.86
N GLU A 40 -4.65 23.90 -4.22
CA GLU A 40 -6.03 23.90 -3.75
C GLU A 40 -6.77 22.67 -4.28
N SER A 41 -7.38 21.92 -3.36
CA SER A 41 -8.25 20.81 -3.74
C SER A 41 -9.63 21.31 -4.13
N ILE A 42 -10.25 20.64 -5.11
CA ILE A 42 -11.65 20.85 -5.47
C ILE A 42 -12.58 20.48 -4.30
N ASP A 43 -12.19 19.50 -3.49
CA ASP A 43 -12.92 19.07 -2.29
C ASP A 43 -12.00 19.16 -1.07
N SER A 44 -12.38 20.00 -0.10
CA SER A 44 -11.60 20.23 1.11
C SER A 44 -11.43 18.98 1.99
N SER A 45 -12.29 17.98 1.83
CA SER A 45 -12.15 16.67 2.52
C SER A 45 -11.11 15.76 1.86
N LEU A 46 -10.73 16.04 0.61
CA LEU A 46 -9.83 15.22 -0.20
C LEU A 46 -8.62 16.06 -0.63
N PRO A 47 -7.56 16.18 0.19
CA PRO A 47 -6.35 16.92 -0.19
C PRO A 47 -5.67 16.30 -1.41
N VAL A 48 -4.91 17.09 -2.16
CA VAL A 48 -4.10 16.61 -3.28
C VAL A 48 -3.07 15.60 -2.77
N ARG A 49 -2.96 14.46 -3.46
CA ARG A 49 -2.06 13.35 -3.11
C ARG A 49 -1.17 13.01 -4.28
N CYS A 50 0.09 12.72 -3.98
CA CYS A 50 1.09 12.27 -4.94
C CYS A 50 1.22 10.74 -4.91
N ALA A 51 1.85 10.18 -5.96
CA ALA A 51 2.16 8.76 -6.00
C ALA A 51 2.96 8.33 -4.76
N GLY A 52 2.52 7.24 -4.13
CA GLY A 52 3.12 6.71 -2.89
C GLY A 52 2.46 7.18 -1.59
N ASP A 53 1.71 8.29 -1.60
CA ASP A 53 1.10 8.82 -0.36
C ASP A 53 0.08 7.84 0.24
N PHE A 54 -0.74 7.19 -0.58
CA PHE A 54 -1.68 6.17 -0.12
C PHE A 54 -0.99 4.99 0.57
N SER A 55 0.08 4.46 -0.04
CA SER A 55 0.86 3.36 0.52
C SER A 55 1.50 3.78 1.85
N LYS A 56 2.03 5.01 1.93
CA LYS A 56 2.59 5.56 3.16
C LYS A 56 1.53 5.69 4.26
N SER A 57 0.35 6.22 3.96
CA SER A 57 -0.76 6.28 4.93
C SER A 57 -1.19 4.90 5.41
N HIS A 58 -1.22 3.91 4.51
CA HIS A 58 -1.57 2.54 4.86
C HIS A 58 -0.49 1.85 5.73
N MET A 59 0.79 2.10 5.46
CA MET A 59 1.90 1.65 6.31
C MET A 59 1.79 2.26 7.72
N LEU A 60 1.55 3.57 7.82
CA LEU A 60 1.35 4.25 9.11
C LEU A 60 0.15 3.70 9.88
N LEU A 61 -0.94 3.37 9.18
CA LEU A 61 -2.09 2.72 9.80
C LEU A 61 -1.70 1.34 10.36
N THR A 62 -0.97 0.55 9.59
CA THR A 62 -0.51 -0.79 10.00
C THR A 62 0.40 -0.71 11.23
N GLU A 63 1.34 0.22 11.24
CA GLU A 63 2.23 0.50 12.39
C GLU A 63 1.43 0.90 13.63
N LYS A 64 0.44 1.79 13.46
CA LYS A 64 -0.42 2.25 14.57
C LYS A 64 -1.30 1.14 15.15
N VAL A 65 -1.82 0.26 14.29
CA VAL A 65 -2.66 -0.87 14.71
C VAL A 65 -1.81 -2.02 15.27
N GLY A 66 -0.51 -2.07 14.95
CA GLY A 66 0.39 -3.15 15.35
C GLY A 66 0.16 -4.44 14.55
N GLY A 67 -0.50 -4.36 13.38
CA GLY A 67 -0.87 -5.51 12.56
C GLY A 67 -1.58 -5.14 11.27
N LEU A 68 -1.69 -6.12 10.36
CA LEU A 68 -2.38 -5.96 9.08
C LEU A 68 -3.89 -6.15 9.24
N VAL A 69 -4.66 -5.27 8.61
CA VAL A 69 -6.12 -5.32 8.64
C VAL A 69 -6.62 -6.02 7.38
N TYR A 70 -7.34 -7.13 7.57
CA TYR A 70 -7.98 -7.88 6.50
C TYR A 70 -9.50 -7.89 6.65
N HIS A 71 -10.20 -8.14 5.54
CA HIS A 71 -11.62 -8.39 5.59
C HIS A 71 -11.91 -9.74 6.28
N LYS A 72 -13.03 -9.84 7.01
CA LYS A 72 -13.39 -11.06 7.77
C LYS A 72 -13.36 -12.33 6.92
N SER A 73 -13.89 -12.26 5.70
CA SER A 73 -13.91 -13.41 4.78
C SER A 73 -12.51 -13.87 4.35
N GLN A 74 -11.52 -12.97 4.30
CA GLN A 74 -10.13 -13.33 4.00
C GLN A 74 -9.51 -14.09 5.17
N ILE A 75 -9.79 -13.68 6.41
CA ILE A 75 -9.34 -14.40 7.60
C ILE A 75 -9.97 -15.80 7.66
N GLU A 76 -11.28 -15.90 7.43
CA GLU A 76 -11.99 -17.19 7.39
C GLU A 76 -11.40 -18.12 6.31
N TYR A 77 -11.08 -17.58 5.13
CA TYR A 77 -10.43 -18.32 4.07
C TYR A 77 -9.02 -18.81 4.47
N LEU A 78 -8.20 -17.94 5.06
CA LEU A 78 -6.85 -18.30 5.51
C LEU A 78 -6.90 -19.36 6.64
N GLN A 79 -7.89 -19.29 7.52
CA GLN A 79 -8.11 -20.31 8.56
C GLN A 79 -8.45 -21.67 7.96
N ASN A 80 -9.22 -21.70 6.87
CA ASN A 80 -9.54 -22.95 6.17
C ASN A 80 -8.29 -23.56 5.53
N ILE A 81 -7.46 -22.75 4.87
CA ILE A 81 -6.17 -23.19 4.31
C ILE A 81 -5.26 -23.75 5.42
N SER A 82 -5.17 -23.06 6.55
CA SER A 82 -4.35 -23.50 7.69
C SER A 82 -4.81 -24.86 8.23
N LYS A 83 -6.12 -25.10 8.32
CA LYS A 83 -6.67 -26.40 8.72
C LYS A 83 -6.40 -27.49 7.70
N GLU A 84 -6.57 -27.19 6.41
CA GLU A 84 -6.33 -28.14 5.31
C GLU A 84 -4.89 -28.65 5.28
N HIS A 85 -3.93 -27.76 5.58
CA HIS A 85 -2.50 -28.10 5.57
C HIS A 85 -1.92 -28.38 6.96
N GLU A 86 -2.75 -28.44 8.01
CA GLU A 86 -2.34 -28.72 9.39
C GLU A 86 -1.25 -27.75 9.93
N ILE A 87 -1.28 -26.49 9.50
CA ILE A 87 -0.32 -25.45 9.92
C ILE A 87 -0.95 -24.59 11.02
N PRO A 88 -0.26 -24.29 12.14
CA PRO A 88 -0.76 -23.39 13.17
C PRO A 88 -1.16 -22.01 12.62
N PHE A 89 -2.34 -21.53 13.00
CA PHE A 89 -2.83 -20.22 12.61
C PHE A 89 -2.33 -19.12 13.54
N PHE A 90 -2.12 -17.91 13.00
CA PHE A 90 -1.68 -16.75 13.78
C PHE A 90 -2.83 -16.14 14.61
N GLU A 91 -2.48 -15.32 15.60
CA GLU A 91 -3.46 -14.63 16.44
C GLU A 91 -4.22 -13.56 15.63
N VAL A 92 -5.54 -13.53 15.81
CA VAL A 92 -6.42 -12.55 15.16
C VAL A 92 -7.10 -11.70 16.23
N SER A 93 -6.98 -10.38 16.10
CA SER A 93 -7.72 -9.42 16.91
C SER A 93 -8.84 -8.78 16.09
N ASN A 94 -9.95 -8.47 16.75
CA ASN A 94 -11.03 -7.73 16.11
C ASN A 94 -10.62 -6.26 16.01
N PHE A 95 -10.49 -5.76 14.78
CA PHE A 95 -10.27 -4.36 14.51
C PHE A 95 -11.51 -3.74 13.88
N LYS A 96 -12.02 -2.68 14.50
CA LYS A 96 -13.08 -1.85 13.91
C LYS A 96 -12.41 -0.66 13.25
N ALA A 97 -12.41 -0.64 11.92
CA ALA A 97 -11.85 0.48 11.18
C ALA A 97 -12.52 1.78 11.64
N PRO A 98 -11.75 2.85 11.88
CA PRO A 98 -12.34 4.16 12.08
C PRO A 98 -13.18 4.48 10.84
N LYS A 99 -14.37 5.06 11.04
CA LYS A 99 -15.09 5.67 9.93
C LYS A 99 -14.20 6.80 9.43
N PHE A 100 -13.74 6.70 8.19
CA PHE A 100 -13.17 7.84 7.50
C PHE A 100 -14.36 8.73 7.13
N GLU A 101 -14.55 9.80 7.89
CA GLU A 101 -15.43 10.92 7.52
C GLU A 101 -14.78 11.72 6.39
#